data_AF-A0A3L7J649-F1
#
_entry.id   AF-A0A3L7J649-F1
#
_cell.length_a   1.000
_cell.length_b   1.000
_cell.length_c   1.000
_cell.angle_alpha   90.00
_cell.angle_beta   90.00
_cell.angle_gamma   90.00
#
_symmetry.space_group_name_H-M   'P 1'
#
loop_
_entity.id
_entity.type
_entity.pdbx_description
1 polymer ?
#
loop_
_entity_poly.entity_id
_entity_poly.type
_entity_poly.pdbx_seq_one_letter_code
_entity_poly.pdbx_strand_id
1 'polypeptide(L)'
;MRTFAEFQIIGRVGKIKEVGPTLRVSVAAEYGRKDNNGEFQSNPFWNEVTIFNERAMKWVLDNIGSGDLIHTRGTIRQSDYEKDGQKVYGFTLAANDFDLLHKKVVES
;
A
#
# COMPACT_ATOMS: atom_id res chain seq x y z
N MET A 1 29.62 2.07 2.44
CA MET A 1 28.68 1.24 1.67
C MET A 1 27.28 1.49 2.23
N ARG A 2 26.28 1.83 1.41
CA ARG A 2 24.89 1.99 1.87
C ARG A 2 24.15 0.68 1.59
N THR A 3 23.66 0.02 2.63
CA THR A 3 22.76 -1.14 2.53
C THR A 3 21.32 -0.67 2.61
N PHE A 4 20.39 -1.46 2.05
CA PHE A 4 18.96 -1.14 2.10
C PHE A 4 18.11 -2.42 2.02
N ALA A 5 16.88 -2.33 2.51
CA ALA A 5 15.82 -3.29 2.30
C ALA A 5 14.62 -2.53 1.72
N GLU A 6 14.15 -2.94 0.54
CA GLU A 6 13.11 -2.22 -0.20
C GLU A 6 11.87 -3.08 -0.45
N PHE A 7 10.76 -2.39 -0.72
CA PHE A 7 9.57 -3.00 -1.28
C PHE A 7 9.15 -2.26 -2.55
N GLN A 8 8.38 -2.96 -3.39
CA GLN A 8 7.68 -2.38 -4.53
C GLN A 8 6.30 -3.02 -4.63
N ILE A 9 5.27 -2.20 -4.84
CA ILE A 9 3.91 -2.67 -5.07
C ILE A 9 3.34 -1.91 -6.28
N ILE A 10 2.84 -2.66 -7.25
CA ILE A 10 1.89 -2.17 -8.24
C ILE A 10 0.55 -2.80 -7.87
N GLY A 11 -0.46 -1.97 -7.60
CA GLY A 11 -1.72 -2.48 -7.05
C GLY A 11 -2.80 -1.41 -6.99
N ARG A 12 -4.01 -1.83 -6.59
CA ARG A 12 -5.16 -0.94 -6.48
C ARG A 12 -5.34 -0.41 -5.06
N VAL A 13 -5.64 0.87 -4.96
CA VAL A 13 -5.91 1.52 -3.68
C VAL A 13 -7.24 1.04 -3.11
N GLY A 14 -7.25 0.59 -1.85
CA GLY A 14 -8.46 0.23 -1.12
C GLY A 14 -8.96 1.40 -0.27
N LYS A 15 -8.21 1.72 0.78
CA LYS A 15 -8.54 2.75 1.77
C LYS A 15 -7.34 3.65 2.05
N ILE A 16 -7.62 4.94 2.22
CA ILE A 16 -6.67 5.95 2.67
C ILE A 16 -7.13 6.40 4.07
N LYS A 17 -6.20 6.48 5.03
CA LYS A 17 -6.48 6.95 6.40
C LYS A 17 -5.31 7.72 6.97
N GLU A 18 -5.61 8.78 7.70
CA GLU A 18 -4.63 9.48 8.53
C GLU A 18 -4.50 8.78 9.88
N VAL A 19 -3.27 8.53 10.32
CA VAL A 19 -2.95 7.87 11.60
C VAL A 19 -1.81 8.63 12.26
N GLY A 20 -2.13 9.45 13.26
CA GLY A 20 -1.15 10.36 13.86
C GLY A 20 -0.54 11.28 12.78
N PRO A 21 0.80 11.43 12.74
CA PRO A 21 1.47 12.27 11.73
C PRO A 21 1.70 11.56 10.39
N THR A 22 1.00 10.45 10.11
CA THR A 22 1.25 9.62 8.92
C THR A 22 -0.01 9.39 8.11
N LEU A 23 0.16 9.21 6.81
CA LEU A 23 -0.91 8.74 5.92
C LEU A 23 -0.68 7.26 5.63
N ARG A 24 -1.71 6.44 5.80
CA ARG A 24 -1.67 5.01 5.48
C ARG A 24 -2.60 4.67 4.35
N VAL A 25 -2.09 3.94 3.38
CA VAL A 25 -2.81 3.52 2.18
C VAL A 25 -2.82 2.00 2.09
N SER A 26 -4.00 1.40 2.06
CA SER A 26 -4.16 -0.03 1.77
C SER A 26 -4.07 -0.26 0.26
N VAL A 27 -3.18 -1.14 -0.17
CA VAL A 27 -2.93 -1.46 -1.58
C VAL A 27 -3.11 -2.96 -1.80
N ALA A 28 -4.00 -3.32 -2.72
CA ALA A 28 -4.23 -4.70 -3.16
C ALA A 28 -3.34 -5.03 -4.36
N ALA A 29 -2.49 -6.02 -4.20
CA ALA A 29 -1.83 -6.69 -5.32
C ALA A 29 -2.62 -7.97 -5.66
N GLU A 30 -3.16 -8.02 -6.88
CA GLU A 30 -3.99 -9.13 -7.37
C GLU A 30 -3.11 -10.16 -8.08
N TYR A 31 -3.19 -11.42 -7.65
CA TYR A 31 -2.49 -12.56 -8.23
C TYR A 31 -3.44 -13.65 -8.68
N GLY A 32 -4.71 -13.28 -8.90
CA GLY A 32 -5.75 -14.19 -9.30
C GLY A 32 -5.36 -14.97 -10.54
N ARG A 33 -5.79 -16.24 -10.55
CA ARG A 33 -5.53 -17.19 -11.64
C ARG A 33 -6.84 -17.80 -12.09
N LYS A 34 -6.87 -18.23 -13.35
CA LYS A 34 -7.95 -19.07 -13.81
C LYS A 34 -7.86 -20.43 -13.11
N ASP A 35 -8.97 -20.93 -12.62
CA ASP A 35 -9.08 -22.30 -12.16
C ASP A 35 -9.22 -23.28 -13.34
N ASN A 36 -9.36 -24.57 -13.02
CA ASN A 36 -9.50 -25.63 -14.01
C ASN A 36 -10.79 -25.53 -14.84
N ASN A 37 -11.77 -24.74 -14.40
CA ASN A 37 -13.02 -24.49 -15.09
C ASN A 37 -12.97 -23.21 -15.94
N GLY A 38 -11.84 -22.49 -15.91
CA GLY A 38 -11.64 -21.24 -16.64
C GLY A 38 -12.15 -20.00 -15.92
N GLU A 39 -12.69 -20.13 -14.70
CA GLU A 39 -13.18 -18.99 -13.90
C GLU A 39 -11.99 -18.28 -13.23
N PHE A 40 -11.98 -16.94 -13.29
CA PHE A 40 -10.94 -16.15 -12.64
C PHE A 40 -11.20 -16.08 -11.14
N GLN A 41 -10.29 -16.65 -10.35
CA GLN A 41 -10.36 -16.59 -8.90
C GLN A 41 -9.50 -15.43 -8.40
N SER A 42 -10.13 -14.39 -7.86
CA SER A 42 -9.46 -13.24 -7.24
C SER A 42 -8.76 -13.67 -5.94
N ASN A 43 -7.51 -13.25 -5.77
CA ASN A 43 -6.71 -13.48 -4.57
C ASN A 43 -5.86 -12.24 -4.24
N PRO A 44 -6.46 -11.16 -3.74
CA PRO A 44 -5.77 -9.92 -3.47
C PRO A 44 -4.99 -9.99 -2.15
N PHE A 45 -3.69 -9.70 -2.21
CA PHE A 45 -2.89 -9.47 -1.02
C PHE A 45 -2.90 -7.99 -0.67
N TRP A 46 -3.50 -7.67 0.49
CA TRP A 46 -3.60 -6.32 1.01
C TRP A 46 -2.37 -5.96 1.83
N ASN A 47 -1.73 -4.84 1.46
CA ASN A 47 -0.56 -4.31 2.13
C ASN A 47 -0.85 -2.88 2.60
N GLU A 48 -0.51 -2.57 3.84
CA GLU A 48 -0.62 -1.21 4.36
C GLU A 48 0.70 -0.47 4.19
N VAL A 49 0.68 0.56 3.34
CA VAL A 49 1.83 1.41 3.04
C VAL A 49 1.70 2.71 3.83
N THR A 50 2.79 3.14 4.47
CA THR A 50 2.85 4.33 5.32
C THR A 50 3.67 5.42 4.65
N ILE A 51 3.13 6.63 4.58
CA ILE A 51 3.78 7.83 4.04
C ILE A 51 4.01 8.78 5.21
N PHE A 52 5.27 9.22 5.35
CA PHE A 52 5.70 10.13 6.42
C PHE A 52 5.92 11.56 5.94
N ASN A 53 6.24 11.74 4.65
CA ASN A 53 6.55 13.04 4.10
C ASN A 53 5.27 13.86 3.84
N GLU A 54 5.09 15.00 4.49
CA GLU A 54 3.88 15.83 4.40
C GLU A 54 3.51 16.26 2.98
N ARG A 55 4.51 16.58 2.15
CA ARG A 55 4.27 16.94 0.75
C ARG A 55 3.73 15.75 -0.05
N ALA A 56 4.28 14.56 0.18
CA ALA A 56 3.78 13.34 -0.44
C ALA A 56 2.37 12.97 0.08
N MET A 57 2.11 13.15 1.38
CA MET A 57 0.78 12.94 1.97
C MET A 57 -0.26 13.84 1.30
N LYS A 58 0.03 15.15 1.18
CA LYS A 58 -0.84 16.10 0.50
C LYS A 58 -1.10 15.70 -0.94
N TRP A 59 -0.05 15.33 -1.67
CA TRP A 59 -0.20 14.89 -3.06
C TRP A 59 -1.11 13.65 -3.16
N VAL A 60 -0.96 12.66 -2.28
CA VAL A 60 -1.83 11.47 -2.28
C VAL A 60 -3.28 11.83 -1.98
N LEU A 61 -3.53 12.67 -0.96
CA LEU A 61 -4.88 13.11 -0.60
C LEU A 61 -5.58 13.87 -1.74
N ASP A 62 -4.84 14.69 -2.48
CA ASP A 62 -5.38 15.49 -3.59
C ASP A 62 -5.61 14.65 -4.85
N ASN A 63 -4.80 13.61 -5.09
CA ASN A 63 -4.70 12.96 -6.40
C ASN A 63 -5.11 11.49 -6.41
N ILE A 64 -5.30 10.82 -5.27
CA ILE A 64 -5.49 9.37 -5.21
C ILE A 64 -6.84 9.03 -4.57
N GLY A 65 -7.59 8.17 -5.24
CA GLY A 65 -8.86 7.64 -4.76
C GLY A 65 -8.88 6.12 -4.67
N SER A 66 -9.87 5.57 -3.95
CA SER A 66 -10.13 4.13 -3.92
C SER A 66 -10.36 3.58 -5.33
N GLY A 67 -9.70 2.49 -5.68
CA GLY A 67 -9.73 1.82 -6.98
C GLY A 67 -8.62 2.24 -7.95
N ASP A 68 -7.92 3.35 -7.70
CA ASP A 68 -6.82 3.82 -8.54
C ASP A 68 -5.69 2.79 -8.57
N LEU A 69 -5.11 2.57 -9.75
CA LEU A 69 -3.91 1.77 -9.93
C LEU A 69 -2.68 2.64 -9.66
N ILE A 70 -1.85 2.21 -8.71
CA ILE A 70 -0.68 2.95 -8.27
C ILE A 70 0.58 2.09 -8.36
N HIS A 71 1.72 2.75 -8.32
CA HIS A 71 3.03 2.17 -8.08
C HIS A 71 3.63 2.85 -6.85
N THR A 72 4.04 2.07 -5.86
CA THR A 72 4.70 2.61 -4.67
C THR A 72 5.95 1.83 -4.34
N ARG A 73 6.99 2.56 -3.93
CA ARG A 73 8.30 2.04 -3.53
C ARG A 73 8.74 2.67 -2.23
N GLY A 74 9.58 1.95 -1.51
CA GLY A 74 10.14 2.47 -0.28
C GLY A 74 10.93 1.45 0.49
N THR A 75 11.12 1.71 1.78
CA THR A 75 11.87 0.82 2.67
C THR A 75 10.95 -0.05 3.48
N ILE A 76 11.35 -1.30 3.68
CA ILE A 76 10.70 -2.21 4.63
C ILE A 76 11.57 -2.34 5.87
N ARG A 77 10.95 -2.26 7.05
CA ARG A 77 11.60 -2.54 8.32
C ARG A 77 10.67 -3.32 9.23
N GLN A 78 11.23 -4.22 10.02
CA GLN A 78 10.50 -4.78 11.15
C GLN A 78 10.21 -3.65 12.15
N SER A 79 8.99 -3.63 12.67
CA SER A 79 8.55 -2.69 13.70
C SER A 79 7.93 -3.48 14.83
N ASP A 80 8.00 -2.95 16.04
CA ASP A 80 7.31 -3.51 17.18
C ASP A 80 6.59 -2.43 17.98
N TYR A 81 5.55 -2.83 18.69
CA TYR A 81 4.82 -1.96 19.60
C TYR A 81 4.23 -2.80 20.74
N GLU A 82 3.99 -2.17 21.88
CA GLU A 82 3.30 -2.82 22.99
C GLU A 82 1.79 -2.71 22.83
N LYS A 83 1.10 -3.84 23.03
CA LYS A 83 -0.36 -3.91 23.10
C LYS A 83 -0.74 -4.92 24.15
N ASP A 84 -1.59 -4.51 25.10
CA ASP A 84 -2.10 -5.36 26.17
C ASP A 84 -0.98 -6.07 26.97
N GLY A 85 0.14 -5.37 27.19
CA GLY A 85 1.32 -5.90 27.91
C GLY A 85 2.17 -6.89 27.09
N GLN A 86 1.87 -7.09 25.81
CA GLN A 86 2.64 -7.95 24.90
C GLN A 86 3.33 -7.15 23.82
N LYS A 87 4.54 -7.57 23.46
CA LYS A 87 5.29 -7.03 22.33
C LYS A 87 4.75 -7.63 21.02
N VAL A 88 4.13 -6.79 20.20
CA VAL A 88 3.62 -7.17 18.87
C VAL A 88 4.65 -6.80 17.82
N TYR A 89 5.05 -7.77 17.00
CA TYR A 89 5.92 -7.55 15.86
C TYR A 89 5.10 -7.38 14.58
N GLY A 90 5.54 -6.47 13.73
CA GLY A 90 5.00 -6.25 12.39
C GLY A 90 6.06 -5.72 11.45
N PHE A 91 5.63 -5.28 10.28
CA PHE A 91 6.50 -4.60 9.32
C PHE A 91 5.92 -3.25 8.97
N THR A 92 6.78 -2.25 8.87
CA THR A 92 6.43 -0.95 8.31
C THR A 92 6.93 -0.89 6.88
N LEU A 93 6.00 -0.74 5.93
CA LEU A 93 6.29 -0.38 4.55
C LEU A 93 6.28 1.16 4.46
N ALA A 94 7.44 1.79 4.58
CA ALA A 94 7.58 3.24 4.51
C ALA A 94 7.80 3.68 3.06
N ALA A 95 6.78 4.27 2.44
CA ALA A 95 6.85 4.74 1.06
C ALA A 95 7.66 6.03 0.93
N ASN A 96 8.59 6.00 -0.03
CA ASN A 96 9.34 7.17 -0.49
C ASN A 96 8.75 7.69 -1.81
N ASP A 97 8.29 6.77 -2.67
CA ASP A 97 7.67 7.06 -3.95
C ASP A 97 6.22 6.53 -3.99
N PHE A 98 5.32 7.31 -4.57
CA PHE A 98 3.91 6.97 -4.70
C PHE A 98 3.34 7.62 -5.97
N ASP A 99 3.18 6.82 -7.02
CA ASP A 99 2.79 7.28 -8.35
C ASP A 99 1.41 6.75 -8.73
N LEU A 100 0.60 7.61 -9.36
CA LEU A 100 -0.64 7.22 -10.00
C LEU A 100 -0.31 6.66 -11.39
N LEU A 101 -0.62 5.39 -11.64
CA LEU A 101 -0.48 4.78 -12.96
C LEU A 101 -1.75 4.93 -13.79
N HIS A 102 -2.91 4.70 -13.18
CA HIS A 102 -4.20 4.78 -13.86
C HIS A 102 -5.32 5.09 -12.88
N LYS A 103 -6.24 5.97 -13.26
CA LYS A 103 -7.47 6.21 -12.48
C LYS A 103 -8.37 4.98 -12.52
N LYS A 104 -9.18 4.79 -11.47
CA LYS A 104 -10.23 3.78 -11.52
C LYS A 104 -11.10 4.03 -12.76
N VAL A 105 -11.42 2.96 -13.49
CA VAL A 105 -12.37 3.05 -14.59
C VAL A 105 -13.76 3.20 -13.95
N VAL A 106 -14.46 4.28 -14.28
CA VAL A 106 -15.87 4.42 -13.95
C VAL A 106 -16.62 4.04 -15.22
N GLU A 107 -17.26 2.88 -15.22
CA GLU A 107 -18.20 2.54 -16.30
C GLU A 107 -19.41 3.47 -16.19
N SER A 108 -19.66 4.21 -17.27
CA SER A 108 -20.75 5.18 -17.43
C SER A 108 -22.01 4.54 -17.98
#